data_AF-A0A961TG07-F1
#
_entry.id   AF-A0A961TG07-F1
#
_cell.length_a   1.000
_cell.length_b   1.000
_cell.length_c   1.000
_cell.angle_alpha   90.00
_cell.angle_beta   90.00
_cell.angle_gamma   90.00
#
_symmetry.space_group_name_H-M   'P 1'
#
loop_
_entity.id
_entity.type
_entity.pdbx_description
1 polymer ?
#
loop_
_entity_poly.entity_id
_entity_poly.type
_entity_poly.pdbx_seq_one_letter_code
_entity_poly.pdbx_strand_id
1 'polypeptide(L)'
;MSLAEFLGGMFGTRAIEIVAAVFGFVNVVLIIRRSMWNYPFGIAMVILYGWIFFEARLYSDALLQIFFLVIQIFGIFWWLKGRDDTGLVMARDLPAQSAGLTALTALLATLALGYVMHRWTDAALPYWDASTTVLSVIAQVLMARRYVQSW
;
A
#
# COMPACT_ATOMS: atom_id res chain seq x y z
N MET A 1 6.52 -19.82 -22.30
CA MET A 1 6.01 -18.51 -21.85
C MET A 1 6.57 -17.45 -22.79
N SER A 2 5.71 -16.86 -23.63
CA SER A 2 6.10 -15.77 -24.53
C SER A 2 6.21 -14.44 -23.76
N LEU A 3 6.91 -13.44 -24.33
CA LEU A 3 6.99 -12.10 -23.73
C LEU A 3 5.59 -11.49 -23.52
N ALA A 4 4.66 -11.74 -24.44
CA ALA A 4 3.29 -11.26 -24.32
C ALA A 4 2.52 -11.93 -23.17
N GLU A 5 2.72 -13.23 -22.94
CA GLU A 5 2.13 -13.95 -21.80
C GLU A 5 2.71 -13.47 -20.47
N PHE A 6 4.03 -13.23 -20.43
CA PHE A 6 4.69 -12.69 -19.24
C PHE A 6 4.19 -11.28 -18.92
N LEU A 7 4.16 -10.39 -19.92
CA LEU A 7 3.69 -9.02 -19.75
C LEU A 7 2.19 -8.96 -19.44
N GLY A 8 1.38 -9.81 -20.08
CA GLY A 8 -0.04 -9.95 -19.77
C GLY A 8 -0.30 -10.46 -18.35
N GLY A 9 0.56 -11.36 -17.84
CA GLY A 9 0.50 -11.78 -16.44
C GLY A 9 0.90 -10.67 -15.46
N MET A 10 1.84 -9.80 -15.83
CA MET A 10 2.36 -8.74 -14.97
C MET A 10 1.46 -7.49 -14.92
N PHE A 11 0.90 -7.08 -16.06
CA PHE A 11 0.11 -5.84 -16.17
C PHE A 11 -1.39 -6.07 -16.35
N GLY A 12 -1.81 -7.34 -16.47
CA GLY A 12 -3.14 -7.70 -16.89
C GLY A 12 -3.30 -7.64 -18.41
N THR A 13 -4.41 -8.18 -18.88
CA THR A 13 -4.74 -8.22 -20.32
C THR A 13 -5.82 -7.19 -20.67
N ARG A 14 -6.56 -6.70 -19.67
CA ARG A 14 -7.59 -5.68 -19.85
C ARG A 14 -6.98 -4.29 -19.76
N ALA A 15 -7.48 -3.36 -20.57
CA ALA A 15 -7.01 -1.98 -20.58
C ALA A 15 -7.05 -1.31 -19.19
N ILE A 16 -8.07 -1.61 -18.37
CA ILE A 16 -8.20 -1.08 -17.01
C ILE A 16 -7.08 -1.54 -16.07
N GLU A 17 -6.63 -2.79 -16.18
CA GLU A 17 -5.55 -3.36 -15.37
C GLU A 17 -4.22 -2.69 -15.73
N ILE A 18 -3.98 -2.52 -17.03
CA ILE A 18 -2.78 -1.83 -17.54
C ILE A 18 -2.75 -0.37 -17.06
N VAL A 19 -3.88 0.34 -17.15
CA VAL A 19 -3.98 1.73 -16.68
C VAL A 19 -3.74 1.82 -15.16
N ALA A 20 -4.34 0.91 -14.38
CA ALA A 20 -4.12 0.87 -12.93
C ALA A 20 -2.64 0.62 -12.58
N ALA A 21 -1.99 -0.31 -13.29
CA ALA A 21 -0.57 -0.61 -13.11
C ALA A 21 0.33 0.58 -13.48
N VAL A 22 0.05 1.26 -14.59
CA VAL A 22 0.77 2.49 -14.99
C VAL A 22 0.62 3.59 -13.95
N PHE A 23 -0.59 3.80 -13.43
CA PHE A 23 -0.82 4.79 -12.36
C PHE A 23 -0.05 4.42 -11.09
N GLY A 24 0.04 3.14 -10.75
CA GLY A 24 0.87 2.67 -9.64
C GLY A 24 2.36 2.93 -9.85
N PHE A 25 2.88 2.64 -11.05
CA PHE A 25 4.26 2.94 -11.39
C PHE A 25 4.56 4.45 -11.29
N VAL A 26 3.69 5.29 -11.88
CA VAL A 26 3.82 6.75 -11.80
C VAL A 26 3.75 7.24 -10.35
N ASN A 27 2.84 6.69 -9.55
CA ASN A 27 2.73 6.99 -8.14
C ASN A 27 4.06 6.70 -7.41
N VAL A 28 4.65 5.52 -7.55
CA VAL A 28 5.94 5.16 -6.93
C VAL A 28 7.05 6.15 -7.33
N VAL A 29 7.18 6.46 -8.62
CA VAL A 29 8.17 7.43 -9.12
C VAL A 29 7.98 8.82 -8.47
N LEU A 30 6.73 9.25 -8.30
CA LEU A 30 6.42 10.53 -7.67
C LEU A 30 6.71 10.54 -6.16
N ILE A 31 6.55 9.41 -5.47
CA ILE A 31 6.93 9.26 -4.06
C ILE A 31 8.45 9.37 -3.92
N ILE A 32 9.22 8.70 -4.78
CA ILE A 32 10.69 8.80 -4.82
C ILE A 32 11.12 10.25 -5.06
N ARG A 33 10.43 10.96 -5.97
CA ARG A 33 10.66 12.38 -6.25
C ARG A 33 10.08 13.33 -5.20
N ARG A 34 9.51 12.82 -4.09
CA ARG A 34 8.90 13.59 -3.00
C ARG A 34 7.84 14.59 -3.48
N SER A 35 7.14 14.25 -4.56
CA SER A 35 6.15 15.11 -5.21
C SER A 35 4.75 14.85 -4.69
N MET A 36 3.99 15.92 -4.38
CA MET A 36 2.58 15.83 -3.97
C MET A 36 1.66 15.22 -5.04
N TRP A 37 2.09 15.22 -6.31
CA TRP A 37 1.36 14.58 -7.40
C TRP A 37 1.20 13.08 -7.21
N ASN A 38 1.98 12.44 -6.31
CA ASN A 38 1.79 11.03 -6.01
C ASN A 38 0.34 10.73 -5.57
N TYR A 39 -0.31 11.62 -4.81
CA TYR A 39 -1.63 11.36 -4.24
C TYR A 39 -2.75 11.21 -5.29
N PRO A 40 -2.92 12.13 -6.27
CA PRO A 40 -3.85 11.94 -7.37
C PRO A 40 -3.67 10.59 -8.09
N PHE A 41 -2.43 10.23 -8.45
CA PHE A 41 -2.16 8.98 -9.16
C PHE A 41 -2.41 7.75 -8.28
N GLY A 42 -2.02 7.79 -7.01
CA GLY A 42 -2.24 6.68 -6.08
C GLY A 42 -3.71 6.50 -5.71
N ILE A 43 -4.48 7.59 -5.56
CA ILE A 43 -5.93 7.54 -5.35
C ILE A 43 -6.61 6.92 -6.56
N ALA A 44 -6.27 7.38 -7.77
CA ALA A 44 -6.83 6.82 -8.99
C ALA A 44 -6.47 5.33 -9.14
N MET A 45 -5.21 4.96 -8.91
CA MET A 45 -4.75 3.56 -8.90
C MET A 45 -5.58 2.69 -7.94
N VAL A 46 -5.73 3.11 -6.67
CA VAL A 46 -6.44 2.35 -5.64
C VAL A 46 -7.93 2.20 -5.97
N ILE A 47 -8.56 3.23 -6.52
CA ILE A 47 -9.96 3.16 -6.98
C ILE A 47 -10.10 2.14 -8.12
N LEU A 48 -9.19 2.17 -9.10
CA LEU A 48 -9.22 1.22 -10.23
C LEU A 48 -9.00 -0.22 -9.75
N TYR A 49 -8.00 -0.47 -8.90
CA TYR A 49 -7.80 -1.81 -8.33
C TYR A 49 -8.96 -2.24 -7.44
N GLY A 50 -9.57 -1.32 -6.69
CA GLY A 50 -10.76 -1.61 -5.89
C GLY A 50 -11.91 -2.12 -6.75
N TRP A 51 -12.14 -1.47 -7.90
CA TRP A 51 -13.13 -1.91 -8.88
C TRP A 51 -12.78 -3.28 -9.50
N ILE A 52 -11.52 -3.47 -9.92
CA ILE A 52 -11.04 -4.73 -10.51
C ILE A 52 -11.25 -5.90 -9.53
N PHE A 53 -10.89 -5.74 -8.25
CA PHE A 53 -11.05 -6.78 -7.25
C PHE A 53 -12.51 -7.03 -6.90
N PHE A 54 -13.34 -5.99 -6.88
CA PHE A 54 -14.78 -6.15 -6.68
C PHE A 54 -15.43 -6.97 -7.81
N GLU A 55 -15.10 -6.67 -9.07
CA GLU A 55 -15.57 -7.42 -10.24
C GLU A 55 -15.10 -8.89 -10.21
N ALA A 56 -13.86 -9.13 -9.77
CA ALA A 56 -13.30 -10.46 -9.57
C ALA A 56 -13.85 -11.20 -8.33
N ARG A 57 -14.78 -10.58 -7.57
CA ARG A 57 -15.34 -11.10 -6.30
C ARG A 57 -14.29 -11.34 -5.19
N LEU A 58 -13.16 -10.66 -5.29
CA LEU A 58 -12.10 -10.64 -4.28
C LEU A 58 -12.40 -9.54 -3.26
N TYR A 59 -13.44 -9.77 -2.44
CA TYR A 59 -13.97 -8.74 -1.54
C TYR A 59 -12.98 -8.30 -0.46
N SER A 60 -12.11 -9.20 0.01
CA SER A 60 -11.06 -8.85 0.97
C SER A 60 -10.06 -7.86 0.38
N ASP A 61 -9.62 -8.09 -0.86
CA ASP A 61 -8.71 -7.18 -1.56
C ASP A 61 -9.39 -5.86 -1.90
N ALA A 62 -10.65 -5.90 -2.34
CA ALA A 62 -11.44 -4.69 -2.58
C ALA A 62 -11.60 -3.84 -1.30
N LEU A 63 -11.85 -4.48 -0.15
CA LEU A 63 -11.90 -3.82 1.15
C LEU A 63 -10.55 -3.21 1.55
N LEU A 64 -9.44 -3.90 1.26
CA LEU A 64 -8.10 -3.39 1.50
C LEU A 64 -7.83 -2.12 0.66
N GLN A 65 -8.36 -2.04 -0.55
CA GLN A 65 -8.27 -0.81 -1.35
C GLN A 65 -9.00 0.37 -0.69
N ILE A 66 -10.11 0.15 0.02
CA ILE A 66 -10.77 1.21 0.80
C ILE A 66 -9.84 1.72 1.90
N PHE A 67 -9.14 0.82 2.61
CA PHE A 67 -8.13 1.22 3.58
C PHE A 67 -7.02 2.07 2.93
N PHE A 68 -6.50 1.64 1.77
CA PHE A 68 -5.47 2.40 1.06
C PHE A 68 -5.96 3.76 0.55
N LEU A 69 -7.24 3.87 0.18
CA LEU A 69 -7.82 5.15 -0.22
C LEU A 69 -7.85 6.11 0.98
N VAL A 70 -8.26 5.62 2.14
CA VAL A 70 -8.29 6.41 3.38
C VAL A 70 -6.90 6.86 3.80
N ILE A 71 -5.89 5.98 3.76
CA ILE A 71 -4.52 6.37 4.13
C ILE A 71 -3.91 7.35 3.13
N GLN A 72 -4.24 7.26 1.84
CA GLN A 72 -3.85 8.25 0.84
C GLN A 72 -4.41 9.64 1.17
N ILE A 73 -5.69 9.72 1.54
CA ILE A 73 -6.32 10.98 1.98
C ILE A 73 -5.62 11.54 3.22
N PHE A 74 -5.32 10.70 4.22
CA PHE A 74 -4.56 11.12 5.40
C PHE A 74 -3.13 11.58 5.07
N GLY A 75 -2.49 10.89 4.14
CA GLY A 75 -1.17 11.22 3.64
C GLY A 75 -1.11 12.65 3.09
N ILE A 76 -2.11 13.08 2.32
CA ILE A 76 -2.20 14.46 1.81
C ILE A 76 -2.04 15.47 2.95
N PHE A 77 -2.77 15.29 4.06
CA PHE A 77 -2.68 16.21 5.20
C PHE A 77 -1.30 16.20 5.88
N TRP A 78 -0.67 15.03 6.04
CA TRP A 78 0.64 14.93 6.67
C TRP A 78 1.79 15.44 5.79
N TRP A 79 1.67 15.28 4.47
CA TRP A 79 2.65 15.79 3.50
C TRP A 79 2.50 17.30 3.29
N LEU A 80 1.28 17.83 3.31
CA LEU A 80 1.04 19.28 3.28
C LEU A 80 1.70 20.00 4.45
N LYS A 81 1.63 19.43 5.66
CA LYS A 81 2.16 20.04 6.89
C LYS A 81 3.67 19.90 7.08
N GLY A 82 4.37 19.18 6.22
CA GLY A 82 5.78 18.88 6.44
C GLY A 82 6.63 19.05 5.20
N ARG A 83 6.54 20.27 4.69
CA ARG A 83 7.41 20.76 3.64
C ARG A 83 8.59 21.50 4.27
N ASP A 84 9.74 21.46 3.61
CA ASP A 84 10.89 22.30 3.93
C ASP A 84 10.75 23.70 3.31
N ASP A 85 11.74 24.57 3.55
CA ASP A 85 11.78 25.94 3.03
C ASP A 85 11.84 26.00 1.50
N THR A 86 12.18 24.88 0.83
CA THR A 86 12.17 24.74 -0.63
C THR A 86 10.82 24.27 -1.17
N GLY A 87 9.86 23.97 -0.29
CA GLY A 87 8.54 23.45 -0.62
C GLY A 87 8.49 21.94 -0.88
N LEU A 88 9.62 21.24 -0.74
CA LEU A 88 9.69 19.78 -0.90
C LEU A 88 9.28 19.07 0.37
N VAL A 89 8.76 17.84 0.22
CA VAL A 89 8.31 17.06 1.37
C VAL A 89 9.51 16.51 2.14
N MET A 90 9.58 16.85 3.43
CA MET A 90 10.68 16.44 4.30
C MET A 90 10.47 14.99 4.77
N ALA A 91 11.39 14.12 4.38
CA ALA A 91 11.50 12.77 4.91
C ALA A 91 11.99 12.80 6.37
N ARG A 92 11.53 11.86 7.19
CA ARG A 92 11.83 11.78 8.62
C ARG A 92 12.33 10.39 8.98
N ASP A 93 13.18 10.33 9.99
CA ASP A 93 13.53 9.08 10.64
C ASP A 93 12.55 8.75 11.75
N LEU A 94 12.19 7.46 11.84
CA LEU A 94 11.41 6.92 12.93
C LEU A 94 12.29 6.80 14.17
N PRO A 95 11.94 7.43 15.31
CA PRO A 95 12.71 7.29 16.54
C PRO A 95 12.80 5.82 16.97
N ALA A 96 13.95 5.40 17.53
CA ALA A 96 14.20 4.00 17.88
C ALA A 96 13.12 3.38 18.79
N GLN A 97 12.60 4.16 19.75
CA GLN A 97 11.49 3.73 20.61
C GLN A 97 10.21 3.45 19.80
N SER A 98 9.88 4.33 18.85
CA SER A 98 8.72 4.15 17.96
C SER A 98 8.92 3.00 16.99
N ALA A 99 10.15 2.74 16.55
CA ALA A 99 10.49 1.59 15.72
C ALA A 99 10.25 0.27 16.48
N GLY A 100 10.70 0.18 17.73
CA GLY A 100 10.45 -0.99 18.59
C GLY A 100 8.96 -1.24 18.82
N LEU A 101 8.19 -0.18 19.08
CA LEU A 101 6.74 -0.29 19.24
C LEU A 101 6.06 -0.72 17.94
N THR A 102 6.48 -0.17 16.79
CA THR A 102 5.94 -0.52 15.48
C THR A 102 6.21 -1.98 15.14
N ALA A 103 7.42 -2.49 15.41
CA ALA A 103 7.77 -3.89 15.22
C ALA A 103 6.94 -4.81 16.14
N LEU A 104 6.74 -4.42 17.40
CA LEU A 104 5.89 -5.16 18.32
C LEU A 104 4.43 -5.17 17.86
N THR A 105 3.90 -4.04 17.41
CA THR A 105 2.55 -3.94 16.83
C THR A 105 2.43 -4.82 15.59
N ALA A 106 3.44 -4.83 14.70
CA ALA A 106 3.46 -5.68 13.51
C ALA A 106 3.41 -7.16 13.88
N LEU A 107 4.21 -7.59 14.86
CA LEU A 107 4.22 -8.97 15.34
C LEU A 107 2.87 -9.37 15.94
N LEU A 108 2.33 -8.57 16.86
CA LEU A 108 1.05 -8.87 17.52
C LEU A 108 -0.12 -8.87 16.53
N ALA A 109 -0.17 -7.91 15.61
CA ALA A 109 -1.21 -7.85 14.58
C ALA A 109 -1.09 -9.04 13.61
N THR A 110 0.12 -9.47 13.25
CA THR A 110 0.36 -10.66 12.42
C THR A 110 -0.14 -11.92 13.11
N LEU A 111 0.19 -12.11 14.39
CA LEU A 111 -0.27 -13.27 15.16
C LEU A 111 -1.79 -13.27 15.31
N ALA A 112 -2.39 -12.11 15.60
CA ALA A 112 -3.84 -11.98 15.73
C ALA A 112 -4.57 -12.25 14.41
N LEU A 113 -4.15 -11.62 13.31
CA LEU A 113 -4.76 -11.83 11.99
C LEU A 113 -4.50 -13.25 11.48
N GLY A 114 -3.29 -13.78 11.67
CA GLY A 114 -2.95 -15.16 11.30
C GLY A 114 -3.78 -16.19 12.06
N TYR A 115 -4.06 -15.95 13.35
CA TYR A 115 -4.98 -16.78 14.13
C TYR A 115 -6.42 -16.71 13.61
N VAL A 116 -6.91 -15.50 13.29
CA VAL A 116 -8.24 -15.30 12.69
C VAL A 116 -8.36 -16.07 11.38
N MET A 117 -7.37 -15.91 10.49
CA MET A 117 -7.33 -16.63 9.21
C MET A 117 -7.27 -18.14 9.42
N HIS A 118 -6.39 -18.62 10.31
CA HIS A 118 -6.28 -20.06 10.59
C HIS A 118 -7.58 -20.68 11.13
N ARG A 119 -8.40 -19.91 11.87
CA ARG A 119 -9.63 -20.43 12.49
C ARG A 119 -10.85 -20.34 11.58
N TRP A 120 -10.93 -19.31 10.74
CA TRP A 120 -12.15 -18.94 10.01
C TRP A 120 -11.98 -18.85 8.49
N THR A 121 -10.78 -19.06 7.95
CA THR A 121 -10.54 -19.08 6.50
C THR A 121 -9.80 -20.34 6.06
N ASP A 122 -9.92 -20.67 4.77
CA ASP A 122 -9.20 -21.78 4.14
C ASP A 122 -7.83 -21.35 3.58
N ALA A 123 -7.19 -20.35 4.21
CA ALA A 123 -5.90 -19.85 3.75
C ALA A 123 -4.80 -20.93 3.90
N ALA A 124 -4.01 -21.13 2.85
CA ALA A 124 -2.97 -22.16 2.83
C ALA A 124 -1.82 -21.84 3.81
N LEU A 125 -1.44 -20.57 3.93
CA LEU A 125 -0.37 -20.09 4.81
C LEU A 125 -0.82 -18.88 5.64
N PRO A 126 -1.80 -19.05 6.56
CA PRO A 126 -2.50 -17.95 7.23
C PRO A 126 -1.58 -16.90 7.89
N TYR A 127 -0.50 -17.34 8.53
CA TYR A 127 0.43 -16.43 9.23
C TYR A 127 1.36 -15.67 8.28
N TRP A 128 1.74 -16.26 7.14
CA TRP A 128 2.54 -15.57 6.12
C TRP A 128 1.70 -14.59 5.31
N ASP A 129 0.46 -14.96 5.00
CA ASP A 129 -0.49 -14.07 4.34
C ASP A 129 -0.85 -12.89 5.26
N ALA A 130 -1.04 -13.17 6.56
CA ALA A 130 -1.25 -12.13 7.57
C ALA A 130 -0.05 -11.20 7.71
N SER A 131 1.19 -11.72 7.71
CA SER A 131 2.39 -10.90 7.88
C SER A 131 2.57 -9.92 6.73
N THR A 132 2.42 -10.39 5.49
CA THR A 132 2.50 -9.54 4.29
C THR A 132 1.42 -8.44 4.32
N THR A 133 0.20 -8.76 4.73
CA THR A 133 -0.90 -7.79 4.88
C THR A 133 -0.59 -6.74 5.94
N VAL A 134 -0.20 -7.16 7.14
CA VAL A 134 0.10 -6.25 8.26
C VAL A 134 1.29 -5.35 7.96
N LEU A 135 2.37 -5.91 7.41
CA LEU A 135 3.55 -5.14 7.03
C LEU A 135 3.24 -4.12 5.93
N SER A 136 2.40 -4.49 4.95
CA SER A 136 1.95 -3.56 3.90
C SER A 136 1.15 -2.39 4.47
N VAL A 137 0.23 -2.67 5.40
CA VAL A 137 -0.54 -1.64 6.11
C VAL A 137 0.38 -0.69 6.88
N ILE A 138 1.34 -1.23 7.62
CA ILE A 138 2.29 -0.44 8.40
C ILE A 138 3.18 0.40 7.48
N ALA A 139 3.74 -0.19 6.42
CA ALA A 139 4.55 0.51 5.43
C ALA A 139 3.78 1.70 4.85
N GLN A 140 2.50 1.52 4.51
CA GLN A 140 1.69 2.59 3.95
C GLN A 140 1.39 3.71 4.94
N VAL A 141 1.19 3.39 6.22
CA VAL A 141 1.04 4.38 7.29
C VAL A 141 2.35 5.16 7.51
N LEU A 142 3.49 4.45 7.54
CA LEU A 142 4.81 5.07 7.70
C LEU A 142 5.13 6.00 6.52
N MET A 143 4.84 5.57 5.30
CA MET A 143 5.00 6.37 4.08
C MET A 143 4.12 7.62 4.09
N ALA A 144 2.85 7.49 4.46
CA ALA A 144 1.94 8.63 4.62
C ALA A 144 2.44 9.63 5.68
N ARG A 145 3.13 9.14 6.72
CA ARG A 145 3.78 9.96 7.75
C ARG A 145 5.19 10.45 7.40
N ARG A 146 5.69 10.13 6.21
CA ARG A 146 7.01 10.52 5.66
C ARG A 146 8.20 9.84 6.35
N TYR A 147 7.99 8.67 6.95
CA TYR A 147 9.08 7.90 7.55
C TYR A 147 9.84 7.10 6.48
N VAL A 148 11.17 7.18 6.49
CA VAL A 148 12.05 6.49 5.52
C VAL A 148 11.98 4.97 5.68
N GLN A 149 11.72 4.48 6.90
CA GLN A 149 11.56 3.06 7.25
C GLN A 149 10.34 2.39 6.59
N SER A 150 9.59 3.11 5.74
CA SER A 150 8.57 2.53 4.87
C SER A 150 9.14 1.83 3.64
N TRP A 151 10.40 2.10 3.29
CA TRP A 151 11.18 1.42 2.24
C TRP A 151 12.07 0.34 2.82
#